data_AF-A0ABD3SK16-F1
#
_entry.id   AF-A0ABD3SK16-F1
#
_cell.length_a   1.000
_cell.length_b   1.000
_cell.length_c   1.000
_cell.angle_alpha   90.00
_cell.angle_beta   90.00
_cell.angle_gamma   90.00
#
_symmetry.space_group_name_H-M   'P 1'
#
loop_
_entity.id
_entity.type
_entity.pdbx_description
1 polymer ?
#
loop_
_entity_poly.entity_id
_entity_poly.type
_entity_poly.pdbx_seq_one_letter_code
_entity_poly.pdbx_strand_id
1 'polypeptide(L)'
;MQNLKLLKLNYMSLSEHYKEFPRRLRWLSWRNCSLRSIPGDFPLENIVVIDIRYNSLKQLWKGVKVHYPNIEKLILKDCVKLELIHESICVVKYISLLNLKGCKSLRNLPKNMGAMKSLKTLDISGCLTLQWVPMQLTDELDFSKLRFQSWRNSFVSCILHMISFPISILISN
;
A
#
# COMPACT_ATOMS: atom_id res chain seq x y z
N MET A 1 -13.81 -26.68 3.54
CA MET A 1 -12.71 -26.00 4.27
C MET A 1 -13.25 -24.93 5.25
N GLN A 2 -13.85 -25.31 6.39
CA GLN A 2 -14.57 -24.35 7.26
C GLN A 2 -13.72 -23.62 8.32
N ASN A 3 -12.45 -23.99 8.50
CA ASN A 3 -11.58 -23.41 9.54
C ASN A 3 -10.28 -22.80 8.99
N LEU A 4 -10.18 -22.63 7.67
CA LEU A 4 -8.97 -22.10 7.07
C LEU A 4 -8.78 -20.62 7.44
N LYS A 5 -7.72 -20.33 8.20
CA LYS A 5 -7.35 -18.96 8.61
C LYS A 5 -6.25 -18.36 7.74
N LEU A 6 -5.47 -19.20 7.07
CA LEU A 6 -4.35 -18.79 6.22
C LEU A 6 -4.42 -19.53 4.90
N LEU A 7 -4.30 -18.80 3.79
CA LEU A 7 -4.29 -19.32 2.44
C LEU A 7 -3.08 -18.74 1.71
N LYS A 8 -2.28 -19.62 1.11
CA LYS A 8 -1.10 -19.28 0.31
C LYS A 8 -1.31 -19.78 -1.11
N LEU A 9 -1.39 -18.85 -2.06
CA LEU A 9 -1.55 -19.06 -3.49
C LEU A 9 -0.34 -18.41 -4.18
N ASN A 10 0.77 -19.12 -4.24
CA ASN A 10 1.96 -18.64 -4.94
C ASN A 10 1.94 -19.23 -6.34
N TYR A 11 2.12 -18.41 -7.38
CA TYR A 11 2.16 -18.85 -8.78
C TYR A 11 0.85 -19.53 -9.27
N MET A 12 -0.28 -19.25 -8.61
CA MET A 12 -1.58 -19.85 -8.91
C MET A 12 -2.63 -18.76 -9.22
N SER A 13 -3.24 -18.84 -10.40
CA SER A 13 -4.39 -17.99 -10.73
C SER A 13 -5.65 -18.58 -10.12
N LEU A 14 -6.49 -17.76 -9.48
CA LEU A 14 -7.84 -18.16 -9.12
C LEU A 14 -8.76 -17.91 -10.32
N SER A 15 -9.64 -18.85 -10.63
CA SER A 15 -10.77 -18.60 -11.53
C SER A 15 -11.69 -17.52 -10.94
N GLU A 16 -12.40 -16.78 -11.78
CA GLU A 16 -13.25 -15.62 -11.40
C GLU A 16 -14.46 -15.95 -10.49
N HIS A 17 -14.53 -17.16 -9.93
CA HIS A 17 -15.62 -17.62 -9.08
C HIS A 17 -15.17 -17.73 -7.62
N TYR A 18 -15.27 -16.62 -6.89
CA TYR A 18 -14.90 -16.53 -5.47
C TYR A 18 -16.00 -16.95 -4.49
N LYS A 19 -17.11 -17.53 -4.98
CA LYS A 19 -18.28 -17.93 -4.17
C LYS A 19 -17.91 -18.94 -3.07
N GLU A 20 -16.95 -19.80 -3.36
CA GLU A 20 -16.45 -20.84 -2.45
C GLU A 20 -15.24 -20.39 -1.63
N PHE A 21 -14.83 -19.13 -1.77
CA PHE A 21 -13.65 -18.63 -1.10
C PHE A 21 -13.86 -18.67 0.44
N PRO A 22 -12.86 -19.11 1.23
CA PRO A 22 -13.03 -19.30 2.66
C PRO A 22 -13.39 -17.99 3.40
N ARG A 23 -14.61 -17.89 3.93
CA ARG A 23 -15.11 -16.66 4.59
C ARG A 23 -14.43 -16.34 5.93
N ARG A 24 -13.84 -17.33 6.60
CA ARG A 24 -13.13 -17.18 7.89
C ARG A 24 -11.63 -16.89 7.72
N LEU A 25 -11.18 -16.63 6.49
CA LEU A 25 -9.79 -16.37 6.21
C LEU A 25 -9.33 -15.08 6.90
N ARG A 26 -8.17 -15.15 7.56
CA ARG A 26 -7.51 -14.02 8.24
C ARG A 26 -6.29 -13.54 7.48
N TRP A 27 -5.59 -14.45 6.81
CA TRP A 27 -4.36 -14.19 6.07
C TRP A 27 -4.46 -14.72 4.64
N LEU A 28 -4.32 -13.84 3.66
CA LEU A 28 -4.20 -14.19 2.25
C LEU A 28 -2.79 -13.84 1.76
N SER A 29 -2.07 -14.85 1.28
CA SER A 29 -0.84 -14.65 0.49
C SER A 29 -1.13 -15.08 -0.93
N TRP A 30 -1.09 -14.16 -1.88
CA TRP A 30 -1.43 -14.42 -3.28
C TRP A 30 -0.39 -13.79 -4.20
N ARG A 31 0.75 -14.46 -4.36
CA ARG A 31 1.99 -13.89 -4.90
C ARG A 31 2.33 -14.45 -6.28
N ASN A 32 2.90 -13.62 -7.15
CA ASN A 32 3.33 -14.02 -8.49
C ASN A 32 2.19 -14.59 -9.36
N CYS A 33 0.97 -14.04 -9.26
CA CYS A 33 -0.22 -14.58 -9.93
C CYS A 33 -0.73 -13.68 -11.07
N SER A 34 0.08 -12.73 -11.53
CA SER A 34 -0.27 -11.78 -12.60
C SER A 34 -1.58 -11.01 -12.37
N LEU A 35 -1.95 -10.82 -11.10
CA LEU A 35 -3.17 -10.12 -10.71
C LEU A 35 -3.14 -8.68 -11.26
N ARG A 36 -4.17 -8.27 -12.01
CA ARG A 36 -4.28 -6.89 -12.53
C ARG A 36 -4.87 -5.92 -11.50
N SER A 37 -5.76 -6.43 -10.65
CA SER A 37 -6.43 -5.75 -9.54
C SER A 37 -7.12 -6.79 -8.67
N ILE A 38 -7.26 -6.56 -7.36
CA ILE A 38 -8.11 -7.40 -6.51
C ILE A 38 -9.58 -7.16 -6.90
N PRO A 39 -10.38 -8.21 -7.19
CA PRO A 39 -11.79 -8.05 -7.52
C PRO A 39 -12.57 -7.32 -6.42
N GLY A 40 -13.49 -6.43 -6.79
CA GLY A 40 -14.31 -5.72 -5.80
C GLY A 40 -15.19 -6.70 -5.01
N ASP A 41 -15.77 -7.70 -5.66
CA ASP A 41 -16.61 -8.72 -5.02
C ASP A 41 -15.86 -9.74 -4.14
N PHE A 42 -14.53 -9.64 -4.03
CA PHE A 42 -13.74 -10.57 -3.23
C PHE A 42 -14.13 -10.53 -1.74
N PRO A 43 -14.34 -11.69 -1.09
CA PRO A 43 -14.79 -11.75 0.30
C PRO A 43 -13.63 -11.44 1.26
N LEU A 44 -13.54 -10.17 1.67
CA LEU A 44 -12.50 -9.64 2.54
C LEU A 44 -12.97 -9.37 3.98
N GLU A 45 -14.19 -9.79 4.33
CA GLU A 45 -14.88 -9.48 5.59
C GLU A 45 -14.03 -9.76 6.84
N ASN A 46 -13.28 -10.87 6.85
CA ASN A 46 -12.46 -11.28 7.99
C ASN A 46 -10.95 -11.17 7.74
N ILE A 47 -10.53 -10.67 6.57
CA ILE A 47 -9.11 -10.62 6.23
C ILE A 47 -8.42 -9.51 7.00
N VAL A 48 -7.31 -9.86 7.62
CA VAL A 48 -6.44 -8.95 8.39
C VAL A 48 -5.14 -8.67 7.65
N VAL A 49 -4.59 -9.68 6.98
CA VAL A 49 -3.34 -9.55 6.24
C VAL A 49 -3.55 -9.96 4.78
N ILE A 50 -3.20 -9.05 3.86
CA ILE A 50 -3.11 -9.32 2.43
C ILE A 50 -1.66 -9.16 2.00
N ASP A 51 -1.09 -10.22 1.46
CA ASP A 51 0.26 -10.26 0.91
C ASP A 51 0.21 -10.67 -0.55
N ILE A 52 0.25 -9.68 -1.44
CA ILE A 52 0.17 -9.88 -2.88
C ILE A 52 1.41 -9.31 -3.59
N ARG A 53 2.58 -9.43 -2.94
CA ARG A 53 3.87 -9.01 -3.51
C ARG A 53 4.16 -9.69 -4.86
N TYR A 54 4.98 -9.02 -5.67
CA TYR A 54 5.43 -9.48 -6.99
C TYR A 54 4.29 -9.70 -8.01
N ASN A 55 3.15 -9.01 -7.85
CA ASN A 55 2.07 -9.03 -8.84
C ASN A 55 2.20 -7.89 -9.86
N SER A 56 1.51 -8.03 -10.99
CA SER A 56 1.47 -7.03 -12.06
C SER A 56 0.22 -6.13 -11.95
N LEU A 57 -0.11 -5.69 -10.74
CA LEU A 57 -1.27 -4.83 -10.48
C LEU A 57 -1.11 -3.52 -11.23
N LYS A 58 -2.17 -3.02 -11.87
CA LYS A 58 -2.22 -1.62 -12.32
C LYS A 58 -2.85 -0.72 -11.26
N GLN A 59 -3.86 -1.27 -10.59
CA GLN A 59 -4.61 -0.66 -9.49
C GLN A 59 -4.84 -1.70 -8.40
N LEU A 60 -4.98 -1.25 -7.16
CA LEU A 60 -5.16 -2.15 -6.02
C LEU A 60 -6.50 -2.92 -6.05
N TRP A 61 -7.62 -2.19 -6.14
CA TRP A 61 -8.98 -2.75 -6.18
C TRP A 61 -9.60 -2.57 -7.56
N LYS A 62 -10.43 -3.52 -8.01
CA LYS A 62 -11.26 -3.41 -9.20
C LYS A 62 -12.56 -2.68 -8.82
N GLY A 63 -12.72 -1.46 -9.32
CA GLY A 63 -13.90 -0.63 -9.04
C GLY A 63 -13.90 -0.05 -7.62
N VAL A 64 -15.01 0.59 -7.24
CA VAL A 64 -15.19 1.25 -5.95
C VAL A 64 -16.02 0.35 -5.04
N LYS A 65 -15.36 -0.47 -4.23
CA LYS A 65 -16.00 -1.15 -3.09
C LYS A 65 -15.35 -0.69 -1.80
N VAL A 66 -16.19 -0.31 -0.83
CA VAL A 66 -15.87 0.61 0.26
C VAL A 66 -15.86 -0.08 1.63
N HIS A 67 -15.69 -1.41 1.69
CA HIS A 67 -15.80 -2.13 2.95
C HIS A 67 -14.74 -3.21 3.12
N TYR A 68 -13.61 -2.81 3.70
CA TYR A 68 -12.52 -3.70 4.12
C TYR A 68 -12.25 -3.51 5.62
N PRO A 69 -13.23 -3.84 6.48
CA PRO A 69 -13.27 -3.32 7.84
C PRO A 69 -12.09 -3.77 8.70
N ASN A 70 -11.46 -4.91 8.38
CA ASN A 70 -10.52 -5.60 9.26
C ASN A 70 -9.07 -5.65 8.77
N ILE A 71 -8.75 -5.05 7.62
CA ILE A 71 -7.38 -5.09 7.08
C ILE A 71 -6.45 -4.27 7.98
N GLU A 72 -5.41 -4.93 8.51
CA GLU A 72 -4.36 -4.31 9.29
C GLU A 72 -3.04 -4.20 8.52
N LYS A 73 -2.74 -5.16 7.64
CA LYS A 73 -1.46 -5.21 6.90
C LYS A 73 -1.71 -5.47 5.43
N LEU A 74 -1.23 -4.57 4.59
CA LEU A 74 -1.27 -4.68 3.14
C LEU A 74 0.14 -4.64 2.56
N ILE A 75 0.55 -5.75 1.93
CA ILE A 75 1.90 -5.93 1.39
C ILE A 75 1.81 -6.03 -0.14
N LEU A 76 2.29 -4.99 -0.82
CA LEU A 76 2.29 -4.78 -2.26
C LEU A 76 3.72 -4.67 -2.83
N LYS A 77 4.71 -5.17 -2.07
CA LYS A 77 6.13 -5.11 -2.44
C LYS A 77 6.36 -5.61 -3.87
N ASP A 78 7.14 -4.86 -4.64
CA ASP A 78 7.55 -5.13 -6.01
C ASP A 78 6.35 -5.36 -6.97
N CYS A 79 5.21 -4.70 -6.71
CA CYS A 79 4.14 -4.55 -7.69
C CYS A 79 4.52 -3.48 -8.71
N VAL A 80 5.45 -3.81 -9.61
CA VAL A 80 6.16 -2.82 -10.45
C VAL A 80 5.26 -2.02 -11.39
N LYS A 81 4.08 -2.55 -11.77
CA LYS A 81 3.10 -1.89 -12.65
C LYS A 81 2.04 -1.09 -11.88
N LEU A 82 2.10 -1.05 -10.55
CA LEU A 82 1.08 -0.36 -9.75
C LEU A 82 1.23 1.14 -9.96
N GLU A 83 0.24 1.76 -10.60
CA GLU A 83 0.29 3.18 -10.95
C GLU A 83 -0.43 4.05 -9.93
N LEU A 84 -1.55 3.56 -9.41
CA LEU A 84 -2.50 4.31 -8.59
C LEU A 84 -3.01 3.47 -7.42
N ILE A 85 -3.14 4.11 -6.27
CA ILE A 85 -3.86 3.59 -5.10
C ILE A 85 -5.11 4.46 -4.93
N HIS A 86 -6.27 3.82 -4.83
CA HIS A 86 -7.55 4.51 -4.71
C HIS A 86 -7.75 5.09 -3.29
N GLU A 87 -8.46 6.23 -3.18
CA GLU A 87 -8.76 6.91 -1.90
C GLU A 87 -9.51 6.04 -0.89
N SER A 88 -10.16 4.96 -1.33
CA SER A 88 -10.83 4.02 -0.43
C SER A 88 -9.89 3.31 0.55
N ILE A 89 -8.57 3.36 0.34
CA ILE A 89 -7.63 2.87 1.36
C ILE A 89 -7.64 3.76 2.61
N CYS A 90 -7.96 5.05 2.47
CA CYS A 90 -7.95 6.04 3.55
C CYS A 90 -9.09 5.83 4.56
N VAL A 91 -10.15 5.11 4.17
CA VAL A 91 -11.28 4.78 5.05
C VAL A 91 -11.11 3.43 5.76
N VAL A 92 -10.02 2.71 5.52
CA VAL A 92 -9.73 1.44 6.19
C VAL A 92 -9.31 1.71 7.63
N LYS A 93 -10.20 1.37 8.58
CA LYS A 93 -10.08 1.78 9.98
C LYS A 93 -8.82 1.28 10.70
N TYR A 94 -8.37 0.06 10.42
CA TYR A 94 -7.33 -0.60 11.22
C TYR A 94 -6.00 -0.81 10.48
N ILE A 95 -5.82 -0.26 9.28
CA ILE A 95 -4.58 -0.47 8.53
C ILE A 95 -3.40 0.18 9.26
N SER A 96 -2.47 -0.64 9.72
CA SER A 96 -1.28 -0.22 10.46
C SER A 96 -0.01 -0.31 9.63
N LEU A 97 -0.01 -1.17 8.60
CA LEU A 97 1.14 -1.34 7.71
C LEU A 97 0.68 -1.34 6.24
N LEU A 98 1.27 -0.44 5.47
CA LEU A 98 1.18 -0.40 4.02
C LEU A 98 2.60 -0.48 3.42
N ASN A 99 2.91 -1.59 2.76
CA ASN A 99 4.20 -1.79 2.11
C ASN A 99 4.06 -1.70 0.58
N LEU A 100 4.59 -0.64 0.00
CA LEU A 100 4.64 -0.32 -1.43
C LEU A 100 6.07 -0.38 -1.98
N LYS A 101 7.01 -0.97 -1.25
CA LYS A 101 8.42 -1.03 -1.62
C LYS A 101 8.59 -1.56 -3.04
N GLY A 102 9.33 -0.86 -3.89
CA GLY A 102 9.64 -1.30 -5.26
C GLY A 102 8.47 -1.19 -6.24
N CYS A 103 7.39 -0.48 -5.90
CA CYS A 103 6.33 -0.12 -6.84
C CYS A 103 6.81 0.99 -7.80
N LYS A 104 7.60 0.59 -8.81
CA LYS A 104 8.35 1.50 -9.68
C LYS A 104 7.49 2.44 -10.53
N SER A 105 6.26 2.05 -10.87
CA SER A 105 5.32 2.87 -11.66
C SER A 105 4.35 3.71 -10.81
N LEU A 106 4.45 3.64 -9.47
CA LEU A 106 3.54 4.36 -8.58
C LEU A 106 3.79 5.86 -8.72
N ARG A 107 2.78 6.61 -9.13
CA ARG A 107 2.93 8.05 -9.40
C ARG A 107 2.53 8.91 -8.22
N ASN A 108 1.42 8.54 -7.58
CA ASN A 108 0.79 9.33 -6.52
C ASN A 108 0.27 8.42 -5.40
N LEU A 109 0.40 8.90 -4.16
CA LEU A 109 -0.37 8.39 -3.03
C LEU A 109 -1.74 9.09 -2.94
N PRO A 110 -2.74 8.48 -2.29
CA PRO A 110 -4.03 9.12 -2.02
C PRO A 110 -3.87 10.39 -1.19
N LYS A 111 -4.63 11.43 -1.53
CA LYS A 111 -4.57 12.75 -0.90
C LYS A 111 -4.87 12.70 0.59
N ASN A 112 -5.86 11.89 0.97
CA ASN A 112 -6.32 11.79 2.37
C ASN A 112 -5.52 10.79 3.20
N MET A 113 -4.45 10.19 2.66
CA MET A 113 -3.66 9.19 3.39
C MET A 113 -3.01 9.78 4.64
N GLY A 114 -2.72 11.08 4.64
CA GLY A 114 -2.22 11.80 5.81
C GLY A 114 -3.20 11.91 6.99
N ALA A 115 -4.49 11.65 6.79
CA ALA A 115 -5.50 11.64 7.85
C ALA A 115 -5.70 10.25 8.50
N MET A 116 -4.93 9.24 8.07
CA MET A 116 -5.07 7.85 8.52
C MET A 116 -4.43 7.62 9.89
N LYS A 117 -5.19 7.86 10.97
CA LYS A 117 -4.73 7.73 12.36
C LYS A 117 -4.17 6.35 12.76
N SER A 118 -4.58 5.28 12.06
CA SER A 118 -4.17 3.90 12.38
C SER A 118 -2.88 3.48 11.69
N LEU A 119 -2.45 4.20 10.65
CA LEU A 119 -1.28 3.85 9.85
C LEU A 119 -0.01 4.11 10.67
N LYS A 120 0.78 3.06 10.91
CA LYS A 120 2.02 3.14 11.69
C LYS A 120 3.26 2.99 10.81
N THR A 121 3.12 2.35 9.65
CA THR A 121 4.24 2.05 8.76
C THR A 121 3.80 2.18 7.31
N LEU A 122 4.51 3.04 6.59
CA LEU A 122 4.40 3.21 5.14
C LEU A 122 5.78 3.02 4.52
N ASP A 123 5.97 1.95 3.75
CA ASP A 123 7.22 1.70 3.03
C ASP A 123 7.03 2.00 1.54
N ILE A 124 7.60 3.11 1.07
CA ILE A 124 7.61 3.53 -0.34
C ILE A 124 9.02 3.49 -0.94
N SER A 125 9.95 2.76 -0.30
CA SER A 125 11.33 2.67 -0.77
C SER A 125 11.38 2.05 -2.17
N GLY A 126 12.17 2.63 -3.09
CA GLY A 126 12.27 2.14 -4.46
C GLY A 126 11.06 2.43 -5.37
N CYS A 127 10.13 3.31 -4.97
CA CYS A 127 9.10 3.88 -5.84
C CYS A 127 9.71 5.02 -6.68
N LEU A 128 10.20 4.69 -7.87
CA LEU A 128 11.03 5.61 -8.68
C LEU A 128 10.25 6.76 -9.34
N THR A 129 8.96 6.57 -9.63
CA THR A 129 8.12 7.58 -10.29
C THR A 129 7.23 8.37 -9.34
N LEU A 130 7.38 8.18 -8.02
CA LEU A 130 6.50 8.80 -7.04
C LEU A 130 6.79 10.30 -6.98
N GLN A 131 5.82 11.11 -7.41
CA GLN A 131 5.96 12.57 -7.51
C GLN A 131 5.45 13.28 -6.26
N TRP A 132 4.46 12.69 -5.57
CA TRP A 132 3.75 13.34 -4.48
C TRP A 132 3.50 12.40 -3.30
N VAL A 133 3.76 12.92 -2.10
CA VAL A 133 3.44 12.28 -0.81
C VAL A 133 2.66 13.31 0.02
N PRO A 134 1.54 12.92 0.68
CA PRO A 134 0.81 13.82 1.56
C PRO A 134 1.67 14.39 2.67
N MET A 135 1.65 15.71 2.82
CA MET A 135 2.48 16.46 3.77
C MET A 135 2.22 16.07 5.24
N GLN A 136 0.99 15.67 5.60
CA GLN A 136 0.66 15.26 6.96
C GLN A 136 1.27 13.91 7.38
N LEU A 137 1.75 13.11 6.41
CA LEU A 137 2.48 11.88 6.71
C LEU A 137 3.86 12.15 7.30
N THR A 138 4.43 13.35 7.11
CA THR A 138 5.75 13.68 7.65
C THR A 138 5.72 14.11 9.12
N ASP A 139 4.57 14.56 9.63
CA ASP A 139 4.50 15.13 10.98
C ASP A 139 4.05 14.10 12.05
N GLU A 140 3.23 13.11 11.68
CA GLU A 140 2.72 12.08 12.60
C GLU A 140 3.42 10.71 12.49
N LEU A 141 4.07 10.41 11.36
CA LEU A 141 4.83 9.16 11.22
C LEU A 141 6.27 9.40 11.61
N ASP A 142 6.70 8.72 12.67
CA ASP A 142 8.10 8.56 13.06
C ASP A 142 8.99 8.36 11.81
N PHE A 143 9.86 9.35 11.52
CA PHE A 143 10.73 9.38 10.34
C PHE A 143 11.62 8.13 10.23
N SER A 144 11.85 7.40 11.33
CA SER A 144 12.55 6.11 11.31
C SER A 144 11.78 5.01 10.55
N LYS A 145 10.46 5.16 10.41
CA LYS A 145 9.55 4.22 9.74
C LYS A 145 9.30 4.56 8.28
N LEU A 146 9.51 5.82 7.88
CA LEU A 146 9.53 6.23 6.48
C LEU A 146 10.95 6.02 5.93
N ARG A 147 11.22 4.83 5.40
CA ARG A 147 12.52 4.52 4.76
C ARG A 147 12.64 5.22 3.42
N PHE A 148 12.93 6.52 3.43
CA PHE A 148 13.26 7.28 2.23
C PHE A 148 14.69 6.96 1.77
N GLN A 149 14.88 6.69 0.48
CA GLN A 149 16.19 6.86 -0.16
C GLN A 149 16.03 7.73 -1.42
N SER A 150 16.88 8.77 -1.46
CA SER A 150 17.24 9.62 -2.60
C SER A 150 16.10 10.19 -3.45
N TRP A 151 15.39 11.18 -2.91
CA TRP A 151 14.75 12.18 -3.76
C TRP A 151 15.83 13.16 -4.26
N ARG A 152 16.71 12.74 -5.16
CA ARG A 152 17.73 13.67 -5.69
C ARG A 152 17.16 14.74 -6.65
N ASN A 153 15.96 14.55 -7.21
CA ASN A 153 15.48 15.41 -8.31
C ASN A 153 14.09 16.06 -8.15
N SER A 154 13.37 15.85 -7.04
CA SER A 154 12.13 16.63 -6.74
C SER A 154 12.22 17.48 -5.47
N PHE A 155 13.36 17.43 -4.76
CA PHE A 155 13.60 18.33 -3.62
C PHE A 155 13.67 19.80 -4.03
N VAL A 156 14.06 20.14 -5.27
CA VAL A 156 14.14 21.57 -5.67
C VAL A 156 12.75 22.23 -5.68
N SER A 157 11.68 21.50 -6.01
CA SER A 157 10.32 22.07 -5.99
C SER A 157 9.73 22.14 -4.58
N CYS A 158 10.08 21.21 -3.69
CA CYS A 158 9.65 21.27 -2.28
C CYS A 158 10.47 22.28 -1.46
N ILE A 159 11.79 22.38 -1.68
CA ILE A 159 12.67 23.32 -0.97
C ILE A 159 12.29 24.77 -1.27
N LEU A 160 11.83 25.09 -2.48
CA LEU A 160 11.40 26.47 -2.81
C LEU A 160 10.18 26.93 -1.99
N HIS A 161 9.39 26.01 -1.42
CA HIS A 161 8.34 26.33 -0.44
C HIS A 161 8.80 26.18 1.02
N MET A 162 10.04 25.74 1.29
CA MET A 162 10.56 25.45 2.64
C MET A 162 11.64 26.43 3.12
N ILE A 163 11.84 27.58 2.46
CA ILE A 163 12.78 28.63 2.91
C ILE A 163 12.18 29.43 4.10
N SER A 164 11.80 28.74 5.17
CA SER A 164 11.39 29.37 6.43
C SER A 164 11.75 28.59 7.69
N PHE A 165 12.44 27.44 7.63
CA PHE A 165 12.91 26.75 8.83
C PHE A 165 14.38 26.30 8.72
N PRO A 166 15.13 26.34 9.84
CA PRO A 166 16.58 26.42 9.82
C PRO A 166 17.22 25.07 9.47
N ILE A 167 18.25 25.17 8.64
CA ILE A 167 19.10 24.10 8.14
C ILE A 167 19.89 23.51 9.33
N SER A 168 19.45 22.37 9.86
CA SER A 168 20.29 21.61 10.82
C SER A 168 20.17 20.09 10.74
N ILE A 169 19.41 19.53 9.80
CA ILE A 169 19.29 18.06 9.67
C ILE A 169 19.54 17.65 8.23
N LEU A 170 20.79 17.76 7.77
CA LEU A 170 21.31 17.06 6.59
C LEU A 170 22.84 17.07 6.69
N ILE A 171 23.40 16.14 7.47
CA ILE A 171 24.67 15.41 7.26
C ILE A 171 24.82 14.46 8.47
N SER A 172 24.71 13.15 8.23
CA SER A 172 25.59 12.16 8.87
C SER A 172 25.48 10.83 8.11
N ASN A 173 26.54 10.57 7.33
CA ASN A 173 27.09 9.31 6.80
C ASN A 173 26.15 8.26 6.18
#